data_AF-A0A918AKB7-F1
#
_entry.id   AF-A0A918AKB7-F1
#
_cell.length_a   1.000
_cell.length_b   1.000
_cell.length_c   1.000
_cell.angle_alpha   90.00
_cell.angle_beta   90.00
_cell.angle_gamma   90.00
#
_symmetry.space_group_name_H-M   'P 1'
#
loop_
_entity.id
_entity.type
_entity.pdbx_description
1 polymer ?
#
loop_
_entity_poly.entity_id
_entity_poly.type
_entity_poly.pdbx_seq_one_letter_code
_entity_poly.pdbx_strand_id
1 'polypeptide(L)'
;MTNPADAMAAAVPQPTPYPRGSRYYGVPTAVHVTADGRQVPHLTRRLLPPPPSTAIAEHEVSEGDRPDLLAHRYFGDAEAWWRIADANPVLSPDELTGTPGRLLRIAMPNG
;
A
#
# COMPACT_ATOMS: atom_id res chain seq x y z
N MET A 1 22.62 33.48 16.02
CA MET A 1 21.38 33.51 15.23
C MET A 1 21.47 32.36 14.23
N THR A 2 21.02 31.17 14.64
CA THR A 2 20.94 30.01 13.72
C THR A 2 19.74 30.22 12.83
N ASN A 3 19.96 30.18 11.52
CA ASN A 3 18.93 30.43 10.52
C ASN A 3 17.85 29.34 10.62
N PRO A 4 16.55 29.67 10.74
CA PRO A 4 15.49 28.66 10.72
C PRO A 4 15.40 27.87 9.40
N ALA A 5 16.13 28.31 8.35
CA ALA A 5 16.26 27.58 7.10
C ALA A 5 17.19 26.35 7.18
N ASP A 6 18.09 26.25 8.17
CA ASP A 6 18.97 25.07 8.33
C ASP A 6 18.22 23.86 8.94
N ALA A 7 17.01 24.05 9.45
CA ALA A 7 16.16 23.00 10.00
C ALA A 7 15.30 22.27 8.94
N MET A 8 15.37 22.71 7.67
CA MET A 8 14.67 22.09 6.54
C MET A 8 15.65 21.41 5.59
N ALA A 9 16.74 20.82 6.12
CA ALA A 9 17.45 19.78 5.39
C ALA A 9 16.49 18.60 5.23
N ALA A 10 15.65 18.66 4.19
CA ALA A 10 14.88 17.53 3.71
C ALA A 10 15.86 16.37 3.61
N ALA A 11 15.73 15.39 4.52
CA ALA A 11 16.53 14.19 4.48
C ALA A 11 16.46 13.69 3.04
N VAL A 12 17.63 13.59 2.39
CA VAL A 12 17.72 13.19 0.98
C VAL A 12 16.85 11.94 0.83
N PRO A 13 15.83 11.96 -0.06
CA PRO A 13 14.92 10.83 -0.21
C PRO A 13 15.77 9.59 -0.50
N GLN A 14 15.79 8.67 0.46
CA GLN A 14 16.53 7.43 0.32
C GLN A 14 15.76 6.52 -0.63
N PRO A 15 16.46 5.75 -1.49
CA PRO A 15 15.81 4.74 -2.31
C PRO A 15 15.02 3.78 -1.43
N THR A 16 13.83 3.40 -1.89
CA THR A 16 12.95 2.53 -1.11
C THR A 16 13.59 1.16 -0.88
N PRO A 17 13.63 0.64 0.35
CA PRO A 17 14.19 -0.68 0.64
C PRO A 17 13.30 -1.82 0.15
N TYR A 18 12.10 -1.52 -0.36
CA TYR A 18 11.12 -2.50 -0.76
C TYR A 18 11.42 -3.10 -2.14
N PRO A 19 11.18 -4.40 -2.35
CA PRO A 19 11.34 -5.05 -3.66
C PRO A 19 10.27 -4.57 -4.65
N ARG A 20 10.50 -4.76 -5.95
CA ARG A 20 9.59 -4.34 -7.04
C ARG A 20 8.15 -4.85 -6.92
N GLY A 21 7.95 -5.99 -6.27
CA GLY A 21 6.62 -6.59 -6.05
C GLY A 21 5.82 -5.97 -4.89
N SER A 22 6.46 -5.16 -4.05
CA SER A 22 5.83 -4.56 -2.87
C SER A 22 4.91 -3.40 -3.23
N ARG A 23 3.80 -3.28 -2.48
CA ARG A 23 2.91 -2.10 -2.50
C ARG A 23 3.66 -0.77 -2.34
N TYR A 24 4.76 -0.81 -1.58
CA TYR A 24 5.53 0.37 -1.19
C TYR A 24 6.77 0.60 -2.06
N TYR A 25 6.95 -0.18 -3.12
CA TYR A 25 8.01 0.06 -4.09
C TYR A 25 7.90 1.48 -4.68
N GLY A 26 8.99 2.24 -4.63
CA GLY A 26 9.05 3.60 -5.16
C GLY A 26 8.37 4.69 -4.32
N VAL A 27 7.75 4.36 -3.17
CA VAL A 27 7.19 5.35 -2.24
C VAL A 27 8.31 6.05 -1.46
N PRO A 28 8.53 7.37 -1.61
CA PRO A 28 9.62 8.06 -0.92
C PRO A 28 9.58 7.90 0.59
N THR A 29 10.75 7.85 1.22
CA THR A 29 10.91 7.88 2.68
C THR A 29 11.16 9.32 3.14
N ALA A 30 10.50 9.74 4.22
CA ALA A 30 10.74 10.99 4.94
C ALA A 30 11.22 10.67 6.37
N VAL A 31 11.83 11.65 7.04
CA VAL A 31 12.29 11.52 8.43
C VAL A 31 11.52 12.48 9.31
N HIS A 32 10.88 11.96 10.35
CA HIS A 32 10.32 12.76 11.43
C HIS A 32 11.35 12.88 12.55
N VAL A 33 11.69 14.10 12.95
CA VAL A 33 12.58 14.36 14.09
C VAL A 33 11.70 14.65 15.31
N THR A 34 11.79 13.81 16.33
CA THR A 34 11.06 13.97 17.58
C THR A 34 11.68 15.05 18.46
N ALA A 35 10.97 15.49 19.50
CA ALA A 35 11.43 16.57 20.39
C ALA A 35 12.76 16.26 21.13
N ASP A 36 13.06 14.98 21.35
CA ASP A 36 14.31 14.46 21.92
C ASP A 36 15.42 14.23 20.87
N GLY A 37 15.19 14.63 19.61
CA GLY A 37 16.19 14.56 18.53
C GLY A 37 16.28 13.20 17.82
N ARG A 38 15.44 12.21 18.18
CA ARG A 38 15.41 10.91 17.50
C ARG A 38 14.86 11.05 16.09
N GLN A 39 15.53 10.42 15.14
CA GLN A 39 15.11 10.36 13.73
C GLN A 39 14.27 9.12 13.48
N VAL A 40 13.04 9.31 13.00
CA VAL A 40 12.09 8.24 12.68
C VAL A 40 11.81 8.25 11.18
N PRO A 41 12.47 7.39 10.39
CA PRO A 41 12.16 7.25 8.98
C PRO A 41 10.77 6.61 8.82
N HIS A 42 10.00 7.15 7.89
CA HIS A 42 8.67 6.65 7.55
C HIS A 42 8.40 6.82 6.07
N LEU A 43 7.52 5.98 5.52
CA LEU A 43 7.03 6.18 4.17
C LEU A 43 6.15 7.42 4.10
N THR A 44 6.37 8.22 3.07
CA THR A 44 5.42 9.28 2.70
C THR A 44 4.07 8.70 2.30
N ARG A 45 3.04 9.55 2.26
CA ARG A 45 1.71 9.13 1.86
C ARG A 45 1.72 8.64 0.40
N ARG A 46 1.35 7.37 0.19
CA ARG A 46 1.05 6.84 -1.13
C ARG A 46 -0.33 7.30 -1.57
N LEU A 47 -0.41 8.02 -2.68
CA LEU A 47 -1.68 8.30 -3.37
C LEU A 47 -2.07 7.07 -4.17
N LEU A 48 -3.30 6.57 -3.97
CA LEU A 48 -3.79 5.44 -4.75
C LEU A 48 -4.03 5.88 -6.20
N PRO A 49 -3.57 5.10 -7.20
CA PRO A 49 -3.99 5.34 -8.57
C PRO A 49 -5.52 5.14 -8.68
N PRO A 50 -6.16 5.70 -9.72
CA PRO A 50 -7.54 5.34 -10.04
C PRO A 50 -7.68 3.82 -10.15
N PRO A 51 -8.76 3.23 -9.63
CA PRO A 51 -8.96 1.79 -9.72
C PRO A 51 -8.95 1.36 -11.20
N PRO A 52 -8.35 0.20 -11.52
CA PRO A 52 -8.30 -0.32 -12.89
C PRO A 52 -9.69 -0.45 -13.50
N SER A 53 -9.82 -0.10 -14.78
CA SER A 53 -11.11 -0.08 -15.49
C SER A 53 -11.62 -1.46 -15.89
N THR A 54 -10.75 -2.48 -15.96
CA THR A 54 -11.11 -3.86 -16.31
C THR A 54 -10.93 -4.80 -15.11
N ALA A 55 -11.98 -5.52 -14.74
CA ALA A 55 -11.92 -6.62 -13.78
C ALA A 55 -11.65 -7.92 -14.55
N ILE A 56 -10.78 -8.77 -14.01
CA ILE A 56 -10.56 -10.13 -14.54
C ILE A 56 -11.45 -11.16 -13.85
N ALA A 57 -11.94 -10.85 -12.64
CA ALA A 57 -12.91 -11.64 -11.91
C ALA A 57 -13.61 -10.78 -10.86
N GLU A 58 -14.73 -11.29 -10.37
CA GLU A 58 -15.36 -10.86 -9.12
C GLU A 58 -15.29 -12.01 -8.12
N HIS A 59 -15.14 -11.66 -6.85
CA HIS A 59 -15.05 -12.62 -5.76
C HIS A 59 -16.01 -12.22 -4.65
N GLU A 60 -16.98 -13.07 -4.34
CA GLU A 60 -17.83 -12.91 -3.16
C GLU A 60 -17.10 -13.44 -1.93
N VAL A 61 -16.86 -12.56 -0.97
CA VAL A 61 -16.17 -12.88 0.28
C VAL A 61 -16.96 -13.91 1.06
N SER A 62 -16.29 -14.97 1.47
CA SER A 62 -16.80 -16.02 2.34
C SER A 62 -16.12 -15.97 3.71
N GLU A 63 -16.71 -16.63 4.71
CA GLU A 63 -16.02 -16.82 5.99
C GLU A 63 -14.70 -17.57 5.80
N GLY A 64 -13.65 -17.09 6.46
CA GLY A 64 -12.31 -17.67 6.38
C GLY A 64 -11.47 -17.13 5.22
N ASP A 65 -12.02 -16.29 4.33
CA ASP A 65 -11.21 -15.62 3.33
C ASP A 65 -10.22 -14.65 3.97
N ARG A 66 -9.01 -14.64 3.41
CA ARG A 66 -7.94 -13.72 3.80
C ARG A 66 -7.34 -13.05 2.58
N PRO A 67 -6.96 -11.76 2.64
CA PRO A 67 -6.43 -11.03 1.49
C PRO A 67 -5.23 -11.71 0.82
N ASP A 68 -4.32 -12.29 1.61
CA ASP A 68 -3.14 -13.01 1.12
C ASP A 68 -3.49 -14.32 0.41
N LEU A 69 -4.49 -15.07 0.90
CA LEU A 69 -4.96 -16.29 0.25
C LEU A 69 -5.68 -15.99 -1.07
N LEU A 70 -6.49 -14.93 -1.10
CA LEU A 70 -7.12 -14.46 -2.32
C LEU A 70 -6.08 -13.99 -3.34
N ALA A 71 -5.05 -13.27 -2.89
CA ALA A 71 -3.95 -12.86 -3.75
C ALA A 71 -3.20 -14.05 -4.36
N HIS A 72 -2.88 -15.05 -3.54
CA HIS A 72 -2.25 -16.28 -4.03
C HIS A 72 -3.15 -17.00 -5.04
N ARG A 73 -4.46 -17.10 -4.77
CA ARG A 73 -5.44 -17.72 -5.67
C ARG A 73 -5.51 -17.02 -7.03
N TYR A 74 -5.58 -15.69 -7.05
CA TYR A 74 -5.84 -14.92 -8.27
C TYR A 74 -4.58 -14.46 -9.01
N PHE A 75 -3.47 -14.27 -8.30
CA PHE A 75 -2.22 -13.73 -8.87
C PHE A 75 -1.04 -14.70 -8.75
N GLY A 76 -1.20 -15.83 -8.08
CA GLY A 76 -0.11 -16.77 -7.78
C GLY A 76 0.84 -16.29 -6.68
N ASP A 77 0.61 -15.12 -6.10
CA ASP A 77 1.49 -14.46 -5.13
C ASP A 77 0.69 -13.90 -3.95
N ALA A 78 0.98 -14.38 -2.75
CA ALA A 78 0.33 -13.94 -1.51
C ALA A 78 0.70 -12.49 -1.15
N GLU A 79 1.89 -12.03 -1.53
CA GLU A 79 2.34 -10.66 -1.27
C GLU A 79 1.63 -9.64 -2.18
N ALA A 80 0.96 -10.10 -3.24
CA ALA A 80 0.24 -9.26 -4.19
C ALA A 80 -1.18 -8.85 -3.74
N TRP A 81 -1.57 -9.09 -2.48
CA TRP A 81 -2.89 -8.74 -1.92
C TRP A 81 -3.26 -7.26 -2.09
N TRP A 82 -2.25 -6.39 -2.10
CA TRP A 82 -2.43 -4.95 -2.24
C TRP A 82 -3.06 -4.56 -3.58
N ARG A 83 -2.96 -5.41 -4.61
CA ARG A 83 -3.63 -5.21 -5.90
C ARG A 83 -5.14 -5.32 -5.78
N ILE A 84 -5.62 -6.22 -4.91
CA ILE A 84 -7.05 -6.33 -4.57
C ILE A 84 -7.50 -5.06 -3.82
N ALA A 85 -6.69 -4.57 -2.89
CA ALA A 85 -6.96 -3.32 -2.16
C ALA A 85 -6.96 -2.08 -3.06
N ASP A 86 -6.06 -2.00 -4.04
CA ASP A 86 -6.02 -0.87 -4.98
C ASP A 86 -7.21 -0.92 -5.97
N ALA A 87 -7.74 -2.11 -6.28
CA ALA A 87 -8.95 -2.28 -7.08
C ALA A 87 -10.27 -2.04 -6.31
N ASN A 88 -10.22 -2.20 -4.98
CA ASN A 88 -11.34 -1.99 -4.06
C ASN A 88 -10.86 -1.02 -2.98
N PRO A 89 -10.93 0.31 -3.20
CA PRO A 89 -10.20 1.30 -2.39
C PRO A 89 -10.65 1.27 -0.92
N VAL A 90 -9.97 0.42 -0.14
CA VAL A 90 -10.11 0.25 1.31
C VAL A 90 -8.95 0.92 2.00
N LEU A 91 -9.18 1.41 3.22
CA LEU A 91 -8.13 2.03 4.03
C LEU A 91 -7.30 0.97 4.75
N SER A 92 -7.96 -0.05 5.30
CA SER A 92 -7.33 -1.21 5.93
C SER A 92 -7.49 -2.47 5.07
N PRO A 93 -6.46 -3.33 4.96
CA PRO A 93 -6.55 -4.61 4.26
C PRO A 93 -7.62 -5.55 4.82
N ASP A 94 -7.86 -5.51 6.13
CA ASP A 94 -8.84 -6.37 6.80
C ASP A 94 -10.28 -6.06 6.36
N GLU A 95 -10.54 -4.86 5.85
CA GLU A 95 -11.85 -4.50 5.29
C GLU A 95 -12.18 -5.34 4.05
N LEU A 96 -11.18 -5.85 3.32
CA LEU A 96 -11.41 -6.66 2.11
C LEU A 96 -12.25 -7.88 2.43
N THR A 97 -11.91 -8.61 3.49
CA THR A 97 -12.54 -9.90 3.83
C THR A 97 -13.33 -9.87 5.14
N GLY A 98 -13.42 -8.70 5.80
CA GLY A 98 -14.12 -8.55 7.08
C GLY A 98 -15.64 -8.71 7.02
N THR A 99 -16.24 -8.64 5.83
CA THR A 99 -17.69 -8.78 5.64
C THR A 99 -17.99 -9.88 4.61
N PRO A 100 -18.43 -11.08 5.03
CA PRO A 100 -18.96 -12.09 4.12
C PRO A 100 -20.10 -11.55 3.26
N GLY A 101 -20.19 -12.00 2.00
CA GLY A 101 -21.11 -11.51 0.98
C GLY A 101 -20.67 -10.23 0.26
N ARG A 102 -19.56 -9.59 0.68
CA ARG A 102 -18.99 -8.45 -0.05
C ARG A 102 -18.45 -8.92 -1.40
N LEU A 103 -18.78 -8.22 -2.47
CA LEU A 103 -18.17 -8.44 -3.78
C LEU A 103 -16.85 -7.64 -3.88
N LEU A 104 -15.75 -8.37 -4.09
CA LEU A 104 -14.44 -7.82 -4.39
C LEU A 104 -14.16 -7.89 -5.88
N ARG A 105 -13.71 -6.77 -6.43
CA ARG A 105 -13.19 -6.68 -7.78
C ARG A 105 -11.76 -7.20 -7.81
N ILE A 106 -11.49 -8.21 -8.64
CA ILE A 106 -10.13 -8.67 -8.92
C ILE A 106 -9.71 -8.09 -10.26
N ALA A 107 -8.63 -7.33 -10.26
CA ALA A 107 -8.16 -6.64 -11.47
C ALA A 107 -6.64 -6.74 -11.62
N MET A 108 -6.19 -6.72 -12.87
CA MET A 108 -4.78 -6.55 -13.16
C MET A 108 -4.41 -5.08 -12.93
N PRO A 109 -3.16 -4.80 -12.50
CA PRO A 109 -2.65 -3.44 -12.49
C PRO A 109 -2.81 -2.83 -13.89
N ASN A 110 -3.18 -1.55 -13.95
CA ASN A 110 -3.02 -0.79 -15.18
C ASN A 110 -1.51 -0.81 -15.52
N GLY A 111 -1.19 -1.25 -16.74
CA GLY A 111 0.19 -1.36 -17.22
C GLY A 111 0.95 -0.03 -17.19
#